data_AF-A0A5K8ACQ0-F1
#
_entry.id   AF-A0A5K8ACQ0-F1
#
_cell.length_a   1.000
_cell.length_b   1.000
_cell.length_c   1.000
_cell.angle_alpha   90.00
_cell.angle_beta   90.00
_cell.angle_gamma   90.00
#
_symmetry.space_group_name_H-M   'P 1'
#
loop_
_entity.id
_entity.type
_entity.pdbx_description
1 polymer ?
#
loop_
_entity_poly.entity_id
_entity_poly.type
_entity_poly.pdbx_seq_one_letter_code
_entity_poly.pdbx_strand_id
1 'polypeptide(L)' 'MTSTEPTENAKKCLKSLKKAVSETLDKKRRFGHYAVIWDGKKPVLRGDDAPVAND' A
#
# COMPACT_ATOMS: atom_id res chain seq x y z
N MET A 1 -4.17 3.06 30.67
CA MET A 1 -4.78 1.97 29.87
C MET A 1 -4.98 2.50 28.46
N THR A 2 -4.09 2.21 27.51
CA THR A 2 -4.31 2.55 26.11
C THR A 2 -5.31 1.54 25.56
N SER A 3 -6.59 1.91 25.48
CA SER A 3 -7.61 1.06 24.85
C SER A 3 -7.16 0.78 23.42
N THR A 4 -6.75 -0.46 23.17
CA THR A 4 -6.12 -0.94 21.93
C THR A 4 -7.13 -1.15 20.80
N GLU A 5 -8.43 -0.95 21.06
CA GLU A 5 -9.46 -1.13 20.06
C GLU A 5 -9.71 0.18 19.28
N PRO A 6 -9.51 0.18 17.96
CA PRO A 6 -9.81 1.34 17.14
C PRO A 6 -11.31 1.63 17.19
N THR A 7 -11.68 2.90 17.38
CA THR A 7 -13.06 3.36 17.29
C THR A 7 -13.65 3.04 15.90
N GLU A 8 -14.97 2.89 15.81
CA GLU A 8 -15.63 2.60 14.53
C GLU A 8 -15.32 3.63 13.43
N ASN A 9 -15.13 4.89 13.82
CA ASN A 9 -14.68 5.95 12.91
C ASN A 9 -13.25 5.71 12.42
N ALA A 10 -12.33 5.29 13.29
CA ALA A 10 -10.96 4.94 12.90
C ALA A 10 -10.95 3.76 11.90
N LYS A 11 -11.80 2.75 12.11
CA LYS A 11 -11.94 1.63 11.16
C LYS A 11 -12.47 2.08 9.80
N LYS A 12 -13.46 2.99 9.77
CA LYS A 12 -13.99 3.58 8.53
C LYS A 12 -12.93 4.38 7.79
N CYS A 13 -12.17 5.23 8.48
CA CYS A 13 -11.06 5.97 7.89
C CYS A 13 -10.00 5.05 7.30
N LEU A 14 -9.59 4.01 8.05
CA LEU A 14 -8.63 3.01 7.57
C LEU A 14 -9.13 2.30 6.32
N LYS A 15 -10.41 1.93 6.27
CA LYS A 15 -11.02 1.29 5.10
C LYS A 15 -10.99 2.21 3.88
N SER A 16 -11.34 3.49 4.05
CA SER A 16 -11.30 4.47 2.97
C SER A 16 -9.88 4.70 2.45
N LEU A 17 -8.89 4.82 3.35
CA LEU A 17 -7.48 4.96 2.98
C LEU A 17 -6.99 3.74 2.19
N LYS A 18 -7.25 2.53 2.70
CA LYS A 18 -6.87 1.28 2.03
C LYS A 18 -7.47 1.18 0.63
N LYS A 19 -8.74 1.59 0.47
CA LYS A 19 -9.42 1.60 -0.82
C LYS A 19 -8.76 2.60 -1.79
N ALA A 20 -8.56 3.84 -1.37
CA ALA A 20 -7.95 4.88 -2.21
C ALA A 20 -6.52 4.51 -2.67
N VAL A 21 -5.73 3.94 -1.75
CA VAL A 21 -4.39 3.44 -2.06
C VAL A 21 -4.47 2.28 -3.06
N SER A 22 -5.37 1.32 -2.86
CA SER A 22 -5.52 0.18 -3.78
C SER A 22 -5.91 0.63 -5.18
N GLU A 23 -6.91 1.51 -5.30
CA GLU A 23 -7.36 2.06 -6.58
C GLU A 23 -6.23 2.83 -7.30
N THR A 24 -5.44 3.59 -6.55
CA THR A 24 -4.29 4.34 -7.10
C THR A 24 -3.20 3.40 -7.58
N LEU A 25 -2.86 2.38 -6.80
CA LEU A 25 -1.84 1.39 -7.16
C LEU A 25 -2.27 0.56 -8.38
N ASP A 26 -3.54 0.16 -8.46
CA ASP A 26 -4.06 -0.55 -9.62
C ASP A 26 -4.04 0.32 -10.88
N LYS A 27 -4.39 1.61 -10.77
CA LYS A 27 -4.26 2.57 -11.88
C LYS A 27 -2.80 2.68 -12.33
N LYS A 28 -1.87 2.87 -11.39
CA LYS A 28 -0.44 2.96 -11.69
C LYS A 28 0.10 1.70 -12.36
N ARG A 29 -0.29 0.52 -11.86
CA ARG A 29 0.06 -0.78 -12.47
C ARG A 29 -0.42 -0.87 -13.91
N ARG A 30 -1.67 -0.46 -14.20
CA ARG A 30 -2.22 -0.47 -15.57
C ARG A 30 -1.49 0.46 -16.53
N PHE A 31 -0.87 1.53 -16.04
CA PHE A 31 -0.04 2.43 -16.84
C PHE A 31 1.40 1.92 -17.03
N GLY A 32 1.72 0.72 -16.53
CA GLY A 32 3.08 0.19 -16.56
C GLY A 32 3.99 0.82 -15.51
N HIS A 33 3.45 1.48 -14.48
CA HIS A 33 4.27 1.98 -13.38
C HIS A 33 4.34 0.96 -12.24
N TYR A 34 5.49 0.88 -11.59
CA TYR A 34 5.67 0.11 -10.36
C TYR A 34 5.52 0.99 -9.11
N ALA A 35 5.26 0.36 -7.97
CA ALA A 35 5.20 0.99 -6.67
C ALA A 35 6.25 0.39 -5.74
N VAL A 36 6.90 1.24 -4.94
CA VAL A 36 7.77 0.82 -3.85
C VAL A 36 6.96 0.88 -2.56
N ILE A 37 6.81 -0.25 -1.89
CA ILE A 37 6.05 -0.37 -0.64
C ILE A 37 6.99 -0.84 0.46
N TRP A 38 6.99 -0.16 1.60
CA TRP A 38 7.79 -0.59 2.75
C TRP A 38 7.08 -1.72 3.51
N ASP A 39 7.71 -2.88 3.63
CA ASP A 39 7.14 -4.03 4.37
C ASP A 39 7.44 -4.03 5.87
N GLY A 40 8.19 -3.02 6.33
CA GLY A 40 8.67 -2.88 7.71
C GLY A 40 10.14 -3.23 7.90
N LYS A 41 10.73 -4.02 6.99
CA LYS A 41 12.15 -4.40 7.01
C LYS A 41 12.89 -3.89 5.77
N LYS A 42 12.25 -3.94 4.61
CA LYS A 42 12.85 -3.57 3.33
C LYS A 42 11.84 -2.97 2.35
N PRO A 43 12.30 -2.18 1.38
CA PRO A 43 11.45 -1.74 0.28
C PRO A 43 11.12 -2.94 -0.63
N VAL A 44 9.82 -3.14 -0.88
CA VAL A 44 9.28 -4.17 -1.78
C VAL A 44 8.70 -3.50 -3.00
N LEU A 45 9.26 -3.83 -4.16
CA LEU A 45 8.77 -3.36 -5.45
C LEU A 45 7.57 -4.22 -5.87
N ARG A 46 6.49 -3.57 -6.33
CA ARG A 46 5.28 -4.22 -6.85
C ARG A 46 4.87 -3.58 -8.17
N GLY A 47 4.81 -4.38 -9.23
CA GLY A 47 4.43 -3.97 -10.58
C GLY A 47 5.24 -4.73 -11.63
N ASP A 48 4.68 -4.91 -12.81
CA ASP A 48 5.30 -5.71 -13.87
C ASP A 48 6.55 -5.02 -14.46
N ASP A 49 6.61 -3.69 -14.35
CA ASP A 49 7.75 -2.85 -14.77
C ASP A 49 8.72 -2.56 -13.61
N ALA A 50 8.62 -3.31 -12.50
CA ALA A 50 9.56 -3.17 -11.40
C ALA A 50 10.97 -3.60 -11.86
N PRO A 51 12.02 -2.82 -11.58
CA PRO A 51 13.38 -3.24 -11.89
C PRO A 51 13.68 -4.55 -11.14
N VAL A 52 14.19 -5.55 -11.87
CA VAL A 52 14.82 -6.71 -11.26
C VAL A 52 15.99 -6.20 -10.44
N ALA A 53 15.92 -6.40 -9.12
CA ALA A 53 17.04 -6.09 -8.24
C ALA A 53 18.22 -6.95 -8.70
N ASN A 54 19.18 -6.33 -9.40
CA ASN A 54 20.49 -6.92 -9.57
C ASN A 54 21.18 -6.77 -8.21
N ASP A 55 21.41 -7.91 -7.55
CA ASP A 55 22.28 -8.05 -6.36
C ASP A 55 23.74 -7.69 -6.70
#